data_AF-A0A6M1XPM4-F1
#
_entry.id   AF-A0A6M1XPM4-F1
#
_cell.length_a   1.000
_cell.length_b   1.000
_cell.length_c   1.000
_cell.angle_alpha   90.00
_cell.angle_beta   90.00
_cell.angle_gamma   90.00
#
_symmetry.space_group_name_H-M   'P 1'
#
loop_
_entity.id
_entity.type
_entity.pdbx_description
1 polymer ?
#
loop_
_entity_poly.entity_id
_entity_poly.type
_entity_poly.pdbx_seq_one_letter_code
_entity_poly.pdbx_strand_id
1 'polypeptide(L)'
;INHTSKQKKFIPAGSVVLEGKKCGIVTTDTINDWLVIGYTPLSLFNPKESDFARLKLGDNIKFRPINENELEVGAFKDVNHN
;
A
#
# COMPACT_ATOMS: atom_id res chain seq x y z
N ILE A 1 -14.14 -7.62 -12.77
CA ILE A 1 -13.02 -7.21 -11.90
C ILE A 1 -11.73 -7.72 -12.51
N ASN A 2 -10.67 -6.91 -12.53
CA ASN A 2 -9.44 -7.28 -13.24
C ASN A 2 -8.57 -8.13 -12.33
N HIS A 3 -8.73 -9.45 -12.43
CA HIS A 3 -7.92 -10.39 -11.68
C HIS A 3 -6.48 -10.41 -12.17
N THR A 4 -5.54 -10.25 -11.26
CA THR A 4 -4.09 -10.24 -11.58
C THR A 4 -3.43 -11.60 -11.29
N SER A 5 -4.11 -12.48 -10.54
CA SER A 5 -3.65 -13.83 -10.19
C SER A 5 -4.84 -14.76 -9.90
N LYS A 6 -4.67 -16.07 -10.05
CA LYS A 6 -5.67 -17.07 -9.60
C LYS A 6 -5.66 -17.28 -8.08
N GLN A 7 -4.57 -16.92 -7.41
CA GLN A 7 -4.39 -17.12 -5.97
C GLN A 7 -4.35 -15.76 -5.27
N LYS A 8 -5.20 -15.60 -4.26
CA LYS A 8 -5.17 -14.45 -3.37
C LYS A 8 -4.05 -14.60 -2.35
N LYS A 9 -3.41 -13.50 -2.01
CA LYS A 9 -2.34 -13.42 -1.02
C LYS A 9 -2.67 -12.35 0.01
N PHE A 10 -2.05 -12.46 1.18
CA PHE A 10 -2.10 -11.40 2.18
C PHE A 10 -1.36 -10.18 1.63
N ILE A 11 -1.99 -9.01 1.69
CA ILE A 11 -1.43 -7.73 1.27
C ILE A 11 -1.50 -6.78 2.48
N PRO A 12 -0.35 -6.41 3.07
CA PRO A 12 -0.31 -5.53 4.24
C PRO A 12 -0.73 -4.09 3.92
N ALA A 13 -1.29 -3.40 4.90
CA ALA A 13 -1.52 -1.96 4.86
C ALA A 13 -0.21 -1.20 4.50
N GLY A 14 -0.30 -0.25 3.58
CA GLY A 14 0.83 0.48 3.00
C GLY A 14 1.32 -0.08 1.66
N SER A 15 0.86 -1.26 1.24
CA SER A 15 1.27 -1.83 -0.06
C SER A 15 0.77 -1.02 -1.24
N VAL A 16 1.66 -0.76 -2.20
CA VAL A 16 1.36 -0.13 -3.49
C VAL A 16 0.97 -1.23 -4.47
N VAL A 17 -0.23 -1.14 -5.02
CA VAL A 17 -0.84 -2.18 -5.86
C VAL A 17 -1.21 -1.65 -7.24
N LEU A 18 -1.13 -2.52 -8.24
CA LEU A 18 -1.64 -2.28 -9.59
C LEU A 18 -2.86 -3.17 -9.87
N GLU A 19 -3.94 -2.57 -10.38
CA GLU A 19 -5.13 -3.26 -10.88
C GLU A 19 -5.48 -2.71 -12.28
N GLY A 20 -5.06 -3.42 -13.34
CA GLY A 20 -5.21 -2.94 -14.71
C GLY A 20 -4.47 -1.62 -14.94
N LYS A 21 -5.22 -0.53 -15.22
CA LYS A 21 -4.66 0.82 -15.43
C LYS A 21 -4.68 1.70 -14.16
N LYS A 22 -5.00 1.12 -13.00
CA LYS A 22 -5.08 1.84 -11.73
C LYS A 22 -3.88 1.50 -10.86
N CYS A 23 -3.36 2.50 -10.18
CA CYS A 23 -2.42 2.35 -9.08
C CYS A 23 -3.14 2.74 -7.78
N GLY A 24 -3.00 1.94 -6.73
CA GLY A 24 -3.61 2.18 -5.44
C GLY A 24 -2.63 1.93 -4.31
N ILE A 25 -2.98 2.41 -3.11
CA ILE A 25 -2.30 2.09 -1.86
C ILE A 25 -3.36 1.50 -0.95
N VAL A 26 -3.15 0.27 -0.47
CA VAL A 26 -4.08 -0.33 0.50
C VAL A 26 -3.82 0.27 1.87
N THR A 27 -4.86 0.75 2.55
CA THR A 27 -4.72 1.42 3.86
C THR A 27 -5.04 0.51 5.05
N THR A 28 -5.52 -0.70 4.76
CA THR A 28 -5.79 -1.76 5.73
C THR A 28 -5.29 -3.08 5.17
N ASP A 29 -4.94 -4.01 6.06
CA ASP A 29 -4.57 -5.37 5.66
C ASP A 29 -5.71 -6.03 4.89
N THR A 30 -5.38 -6.75 3.82
CA THR A 30 -6.37 -7.40 2.96
C THR A 30 -5.86 -8.70 2.36
N ILE A 31 -6.78 -9.50 1.79
CA ILE A 31 -6.46 -10.72 1.05
C ILE A 31 -6.99 -10.56 -0.37
N ASN A 32 -6.08 -10.35 -1.32
CA ASN A 32 -6.46 -10.07 -2.71
C ASN A 32 -5.44 -10.63 -3.72
N ASP A 33 -5.76 -10.53 -5.01
CA ASP A 33 -4.93 -11.04 -6.11
C ASP A 33 -4.20 -9.94 -6.89
N TRP A 34 -4.22 -8.70 -6.37
CA TRP A 34 -3.56 -7.54 -6.97
C TRP A 34 -2.04 -7.68 -7.02
N LEU A 35 -1.43 -7.12 -8.06
CA LEU A 35 0.02 -7.06 -8.19
C LEU A 35 0.58 -6.00 -7.24
N VAL A 36 1.29 -6.43 -6.19
CA VAL A 36 2.04 -5.53 -5.30
C VAL A 36 3.36 -5.14 -5.95
N ILE A 37 3.65 -3.85 -6.06
CA ILE A 37 4.86 -3.31 -6.71
C ILE A 37 5.77 -2.53 -5.77
N GLY A 38 5.36 -2.34 -4.51
CA GLY A 38 6.13 -1.60 -3.52
C GLY A 38 5.33 -1.35 -2.26
N TYR A 39 5.86 -0.50 -1.40
CA TYR A 39 5.32 -0.20 -0.09
C TYR A 39 5.59 1.26 0.28
N THR A 40 4.64 1.88 1.00
CA THR A 40 4.86 3.17 1.67
C THR A 40 4.69 3.01 3.17
N PRO A 41 5.62 3.53 3.99
CA PRO A 41 5.46 3.53 5.44
C PRO A 41 4.49 4.61 5.94
N LEU A 42 4.00 5.46 5.04
CA LEU A 42 3.09 6.53 5.39
C LEU A 42 1.70 5.97 5.74
N SER A 43 1.23 6.21 6.96
CA SER A 43 -0.16 5.95 7.32
C SER A 43 -1.08 6.97 6.64
N LEU A 44 -1.76 6.55 5.56
CA LEU A 44 -2.63 7.43 4.76
C LEU A 44 -4.05 7.56 5.32
N PHE A 45 -4.47 6.62 6.15
CA PHE A 45 -5.77 6.61 6.79
C PHE A 45 -5.65 6.12 8.23
N ASN A 46 -6.07 6.93 9.18
CA ASN A 46 -6.12 6.57 10.60
C ASN A 46 -7.42 7.09 11.23
N PRO A 47 -8.41 6.22 11.52
CA PRO A 47 -9.71 6.65 12.03
C PRO A 47 -9.64 7.20 13.47
N LYS A 48 -8.49 7.08 14.16
CA LYS A 48 -8.27 7.63 15.49
C LYS A 48 -7.78 9.09 15.48
N GLU A 49 -7.34 9.59 14.32
CA GLU A 49 -6.89 10.97 14.14
C GLU A 49 -8.07 11.85 13.70
N SER A 50 -8.04 13.13 14.08
CA SER A 50 -9.06 14.11 13.66
C SER A 50 -9.02 14.36 12.14
N ASP A 51 -7.81 14.39 11.56
CA ASP A 51 -7.59 14.39 10.11
C ASP A 51 -7.33 12.96 9.62
N PHE A 52 -8.40 12.16 9.58
CA PHE A 52 -8.34 10.71 9.41
C PHE A 52 -7.86 10.24 8.03
N ALA A 53 -7.80 11.11 7.03
CA ALA A 53 -7.39 10.77 5.66
C ALA A 53 -6.44 11.84 5.09
N ARG A 54 -5.20 11.43 4.78
CA ARG A 54 -4.17 12.34 4.27
C ARG A 54 -4.37 12.75 2.81
N LEU A 55 -5.19 12.01 2.06
CA LEU A 55 -5.44 12.22 0.64
C LEU A 55 -6.90 12.56 0.42
N LYS A 56 -7.16 13.52 -0.46
CA LYS A 56 -8.49 13.99 -0.84
C LYS A 56 -8.72 13.80 -2.33
N LEU A 57 -9.99 13.79 -2.73
CA LEU A 57 -10.35 13.74 -4.14
C LEU A 57 -9.79 14.97 -4.85
N GLY A 58 -9.08 14.74 -5.96
CA GLY A 58 -8.40 15.79 -6.73
C GLY A 58 -6.91 15.94 -6.45
N ASP A 59 -6.39 15.29 -5.40
CA ASP A 59 -4.96 15.29 -5.12
C ASP A 59 -4.18 14.52 -6.21
N ASN A 60 -2.97 15.01 -6.50
CA ASN A 60 -2.02 14.34 -7.38
C ASN A 60 -0.92 13.68 -6.56
N ILE A 61 -0.65 12.41 -6.84
CA ILE A 61 0.31 11.59 -6.09
C ILE A 61 1.51 11.29 -6.99
N LYS A 62 2.72 11.46 -6.43
CA LYS A 62 3.98 11.05 -7.06
C LYS A 62 4.74 10.13 -6.11
N PHE A 63 5.04 8.92 -6.57
CA PHE A 63 5.89 8.00 -5.83
C PHE A 63 7.36 8.40 -6.01
N ARG A 64 8.11 8.40 -4.91
CA ARG A 64 9.57 8.56 -4.90
C ARG A 64 10.18 7.25 -4.36
N PRO A 65 11.08 6.59 -5.11
CA PRO A 65 11.82 5.47 -4.56
C PRO A 65 12.70 5.97 -3.41
N ILE A 66 12.75 5.21 -2.33
CA ILE A 66 13.61 5.46 -1.17
C ILE A 66 14.55 4.27 -1.01
N ASN A 67 15.78 4.53 -0.56
CA ASN A 67 16.71 3.45 -0.23
C ASN A 67 16.26 2.77 1.06
N GLU A 68 16.60 1.49 1.26
CA GLU A 68 16.26 0.75 2.48
C GLU A 68 16.77 1.45 3.75
N ASN A 69 17.94 2.10 3.67
CA ASN A 69 18.53 2.87 4.78
C ASN A 69 17.75 4.16 5.11
N GLU A 70 16.85 4.62 4.24
CA GLU A 70 15.95 5.77 4.47
C GLU A 70 14.62 5.35 5.10
N LEU A 71 14.29 4.05 5.13
CA LEU A 71 13.13 3.58 5.89
C LEU A 71 13.45 3.71 7.39
N GLU A 72 12.56 4.35 8.16
CA GLU A 72 12.62 4.26 9.62
C GLU A 72 12.62 2.78 10.05
N VAL A 73 13.39 2.45 11.09
CA VAL A 73 13.46 1.08 11.61
C VAL A 73 12.06 0.64 12.05
N GLY A 74 11.47 -0.35 11.34
CA GLY A 74 10.09 -0.83 11.55
C GLY A 74 9.09 -0.42 10.45
N ALA A 75 9.51 0.41 9.48
CA ALA A 75 8.74 0.78 8.31
C ALA A 75 8.57 -0.38 7.32
N PHE A 76 9.54 -1.28 7.21
CA PHE A 76 9.40 -2.52 6.45
C PHE A 76 8.97 -3.62 7.41
N LYS A 77 7.67 -3.94 7.42
CA LYS A 77 7.23 -5.21 8.02
C LYS A 77 7.50 -6.28 6.97
N ASP A 78 8.62 -6.97 7.11
CA ASP A 78 8.86 -8.25 6.46
C ASP A 78 7.69 -9.17 6.76
N VAL A 79 6.72 -9.19 5.86
CA VAL A 79 5.69 -10.21 5.86
C VAL A 79 6.31 -11.43 5.21
N ASN A 80 6.79 -12.34 6.06
CA ASN A 80 7.16 -13.70 5.64
C ASN A 80 5.98 -14.29 4.87
N HIS A 81 6.10 -14.31 3.55
CA HIS A 81 5.19 -15.03 2.67
C HIS A 81 5.60 -16.51 2.71
N ASN A 82 5.24 -17.20 3.80
CA ASN A 82 5.21 -18.66 3.83
C ASN A 82 4.00 -19.15 3.03
#